data_AF-A0A961Z4E7-F1
#
_entry.id   AF-A0A961Z4E7-F1
#
_cell.length_a   1.000
_cell.length_b   1.000
_cell.length_c   1.000
_cell.angle_alpha   90.00
_cell.angle_beta   90.00
_cell.angle_gamma   90.00
#
_symmetry.space_group_name_H-M   'P 1'
#
loop_
_entity.id
_entity.type
_entity.pdbx_description
1 polymer ?
#
loop_
_entity_poly.entity_id
_entity_poly.type
_entity_poly.pdbx_seq_one_letter_code
_entity_poly.pdbx_strand_id
1 'polypeptide(L)'
;SHAAQVQSRVKSIEKIERVEPPRRRQTIVFDFPPAPRCGEDVAKLKGVSKRYGSNVIYDGLDFQVSRRERWCVMGVNGAGKSTLLKLVAGADTPDDGSVTLGASVKLGYFAQHAMDLLDGEASIFETLEHHFPQAGQGSLRALAGCFGFSGDDVEKRCRVLSGGEKARLAMALMLYDPPNFLVLDEPTNHLDMATKEMLVKALSRFEGAMLFVSHDRHFLAALSNRVLELTPEGPHVYGGGYTEYVERTGQEAPGLHS
;
A
#
# COMPACT_ATOMS: atom_id res chain seq x y z
N SER A 1 -46.10 45.58 -6.67
CA SER A 1 -46.18 45.15 -5.25
C SER A 1 -44.86 44.61 -4.76
N HIS A 2 -44.14 45.38 -3.92
CA HIS A 2 -42.89 44.98 -3.27
C HIS A 2 -43.01 43.63 -2.52
N ALA A 3 -44.21 43.29 -2.05
CA ALA A 3 -44.52 42.02 -1.38
C ALA A 3 -44.33 40.78 -2.28
N ALA A 4 -44.60 40.87 -3.59
CA ALA A 4 -44.52 39.73 -4.50
C ALA A 4 -43.06 39.36 -4.87
N GLN A 5 -42.17 40.34 -4.96
CA GLN A 5 -40.73 40.11 -5.20
C GLN A 5 -39.99 39.60 -3.97
N VAL A 6 -40.43 39.98 -2.76
CA VAL A 6 -39.89 39.42 -1.50
C VAL A 6 -40.28 37.95 -1.36
N GLN A 7 -41.52 37.58 -1.72
CA GLN A 7 -41.94 36.17 -1.65
C GLN A 7 -41.26 35.26 -2.68
N SER A 8 -40.90 35.74 -3.87
CA SER A 8 -40.15 34.90 -4.84
C SER A 8 -38.70 34.68 -4.42
N ARG A 9 -38.05 35.65 -3.76
CA ARG A 9 -36.71 35.49 -3.17
C ARG A 9 -36.70 34.55 -1.98
N VAL A 10 -37.74 34.57 -1.12
CA VAL A 10 -37.86 33.62 0.00
C VAL A 10 -38.06 32.19 -0.51
N LYS A 11 -38.91 31.98 -1.53
CA LYS A 11 -39.12 30.65 -2.16
C LYS A 11 -37.88 30.08 -2.87
N SER A 12 -36.95 30.94 -3.29
CA SER A 12 -35.71 30.54 -3.96
C SER A 12 -34.64 30.05 -2.97
N ILE A 13 -34.70 30.51 -1.71
CA ILE A 13 -33.79 30.13 -0.63
C ILE A 13 -34.19 28.78 -0.01
N GLU A 14 -35.46 28.37 -0.11
CA GLU A 14 -35.94 27.07 0.35
C GLU A 14 -35.60 25.90 -0.60
N LYS A 15 -35.01 26.18 -1.77
CA LYS A 15 -34.59 25.19 -2.77
C LYS A 15 -33.11 24.82 -2.71
N ILE A 16 -32.48 25.05 -1.57
CA ILE A 16 -31.18 24.43 -1.28
C ILE A 16 -31.49 22.97 -0.98
N GLU A 17 -31.16 22.08 -1.92
CA GLU A 17 -31.13 20.64 -1.67
C GLU A 17 -30.40 20.43 -0.34
N ARG A 18 -31.12 19.90 0.65
CA ARG A 18 -30.52 19.47 1.90
C ARG A 18 -29.54 18.38 1.54
N VAL A 19 -28.27 18.75 1.41
CA VAL A 19 -27.15 17.81 1.40
C VAL A 19 -27.28 17.05 2.71
N GLU A 20 -27.71 15.78 2.63
CA GLU A 20 -27.72 14.93 3.82
C GLU A 20 -26.32 14.98 4.44
N PRO A 21 -26.20 15.22 5.75
CA PRO A 21 -24.89 15.16 6.39
C PRO A 21 -24.27 13.82 6.02
N PRO A 22 -23.00 13.78 5.55
CA PRO A 22 -22.37 12.53 5.16
C PRO A 22 -22.53 11.55 6.34
N ARG A 23 -23.11 10.38 6.06
CA ARG A 23 -23.31 9.34 7.08
C ARG A 23 -21.99 9.17 7.82
N ARG A 24 -22.00 9.38 9.15
CA ARG A 24 -20.81 9.13 10.00
C ARG A 24 -20.34 7.72 9.67
N ARG A 25 -19.20 7.58 8.99
CA ARG A 25 -18.55 6.29 8.78
C ARG A 25 -18.27 5.73 10.17
N GLN A 26 -19.08 4.78 10.62
CA GLN A 26 -18.76 3.99 11.80
C GLN A 26 -17.43 3.31 11.48
N THR A 27 -16.38 3.68 12.18
CA THR A 27 -15.06 3.09 12.00
C THR A 27 -15.14 1.69 12.58
N ILE A 28 -15.49 0.71 11.76
CA ILE A 28 -15.42 -0.69 12.15
C ILE A 28 -13.95 -0.96 12.44
N VAL A 29 -13.62 -1.33 13.67
CA VAL A 29 -12.26 -1.73 14.04
C VAL A 29 -12.17 -3.22 13.77
N PHE A 30 -11.60 -3.59 12.63
CA PHE A 30 -11.22 -4.97 12.36
C PHE A 30 -9.87 -5.25 13.04
N ASP A 31 -9.82 -6.28 13.88
CA ASP A 31 -8.57 -6.73 14.49
C ASP A 31 -7.90 -7.72 13.55
N PHE A 32 -6.82 -7.29 12.91
CA PHE A 32 -6.09 -8.14 11.98
C PHE A 32 -5.26 -9.15 12.77
N PRO A 33 -5.24 -10.43 12.38
CA PRO A 33 -4.39 -11.40 13.04
C PRO A 33 -2.92 -10.99 12.92
N PRO A 34 -2.05 -11.36 13.88
CA PRO A 34 -0.63 -11.12 13.73
C PRO A 34 -0.06 -11.97 12.60
N ALA A 35 0.96 -11.45 11.91
CA ALA A 35 1.67 -12.19 10.89
C ALA A 35 2.31 -13.47 11.46
N PRO A 36 2.35 -14.58 10.69
CA PRO A 36 2.99 -15.82 11.14
C PRO A 36 4.49 -15.60 11.34
N ARG A 37 5.09 -16.27 12.34
CA ARG A 37 6.53 -16.14 12.60
C ARG A 37 7.37 -16.62 11.41
N CYS A 38 8.38 -15.84 11.05
CA CYS A 38 9.46 -16.22 10.14
C CYS A 38 10.83 -16.19 10.85
N GLY A 39 11.86 -16.68 10.17
CA GLY A 39 13.26 -16.56 10.62
C GLY A 39 13.73 -15.10 10.73
N GLU A 40 14.94 -14.88 11.28
CA GLU A 40 15.53 -13.54 11.36
C GLU A 40 15.86 -12.98 9.98
N ASP A 41 16.43 -13.80 9.10
CA ASP A 41 16.67 -13.43 7.71
C ASP A 41 15.34 -13.55 6.93
N VAL A 42 14.87 -12.45 6.34
CA VAL A 42 13.61 -12.42 5.58
C VAL A 42 13.86 -12.43 4.07
N ALA A 43 14.76 -11.58 3.59
CA ALA A 43 15.17 -11.57 2.19
C ALA A 43 16.65 -11.21 2.09
N LYS A 44 17.35 -11.84 1.14
CA LYS A 44 18.77 -11.64 0.92
C LYS A 44 19.10 -11.60 -0.56
N LEU A 45 19.71 -10.50 -0.97
CA LEU A 45 20.31 -10.27 -2.27
C LEU A 45 21.83 -10.40 -2.10
N LYS A 46 22.46 -11.23 -2.92
CA LYS A 46 23.91 -11.41 -2.96
C LYS A 46 24.45 -11.16 -4.35
N GLY A 47 25.34 -10.18 -4.49
CA GLY A 47 26.00 -9.83 -5.75
C GLY A 47 25.03 -9.62 -6.90
N VAL A 48 23.84 -9.05 -6.64
CA VAL A 48 22.78 -8.96 -7.63
C VAL A 48 23.13 -7.94 -8.70
N SER A 49 23.13 -8.39 -9.96
CA SER A 49 23.27 -7.52 -11.12
C SER A 49 21.99 -7.54 -11.96
N LYS A 50 21.58 -6.37 -12.45
CA LYS A 50 20.40 -6.23 -13.30
C LYS A 50 20.59 -5.11 -14.32
N ARG A 51 20.29 -5.41 -15.58
CA ARG A 51 20.45 -4.51 -16.72
C ARG A 51 19.21 -4.56 -17.59
N TYR A 52 18.83 -3.42 -18.16
CA TYR A 52 17.79 -3.33 -19.19
C TYR A 52 18.40 -2.68 -20.43
N GLY A 53 18.71 -3.50 -21.44
CA GLY A 53 19.47 -3.05 -22.60
C GLY A 53 20.86 -2.56 -22.20
N SER A 54 21.19 -1.30 -22.50
CA SER A 54 22.44 -0.66 -22.09
C SER A 54 22.40 -0.05 -20.68
N ASN A 55 21.23 0.04 -20.05
CA ASN A 55 21.08 0.68 -18.75
C ASN A 55 21.40 -0.31 -17.62
N VAL A 56 22.42 -0.01 -16.83
CA VAL A 56 22.81 -0.81 -15.66
C VAL A 56 22.05 -0.30 -14.45
N ILE A 57 21.21 -1.15 -13.87
CA ILE A 57 20.47 -0.80 -12.65
C ILE A 57 21.26 -1.21 -11.42
N TYR A 58 21.76 -2.44 -11.41
CA TYR A 58 22.61 -2.98 -10.34
C TYR A 58 23.81 -3.70 -10.92
N ASP A 59 24.95 -3.58 -10.23
CA ASP A 59 26.22 -4.25 -10.55
C ASP A 59 26.82 -4.75 -9.24
N GLY A 60 26.41 -5.96 -8.82
CA GLY A 60 26.88 -6.56 -7.56
C GLY A 60 26.21 -6.06 -6.28
N LEU A 61 24.90 -5.77 -6.29
CA LEU A 61 24.15 -5.32 -5.11
C LEU A 61 24.05 -6.41 -4.04
N ASP A 62 24.58 -6.12 -2.85
CA ASP A 62 24.30 -6.87 -1.62
C ASP A 62 23.28 -6.11 -0.77
N PHE A 63 22.18 -6.78 -0.42
CA PHE A 63 21.14 -6.19 0.42
C PHE A 63 20.44 -7.28 1.23
N GLN A 64 20.10 -6.97 2.48
CA GLN A 64 19.42 -7.91 3.37
C GLN A 64 18.31 -7.21 4.12
N VAL A 65 17.16 -7.88 4.18
CA VAL A 65 16.02 -7.51 5.00
C VAL A 65 15.90 -8.53 6.14
N SER A 66 15.89 -8.03 7.36
CA SER A 66 15.70 -8.84 8.56
C SER A 66 14.28 -8.68 9.11
N ARG A 67 13.89 -9.57 10.01
CA ARG A 67 12.58 -9.56 10.64
C ARG A 67 12.34 -8.23 11.38
N ARG A 68 11.10 -7.70 11.29
CA ARG A 68 10.67 -6.40 11.85
C ARG A 68 11.34 -5.17 11.24
N GLU A 69 12.22 -5.32 10.25
CA GLU A 69 12.73 -4.18 9.51
C GLU A 69 11.68 -3.68 8.52
N ARG A 70 11.53 -2.37 8.46
CA ARG A 70 10.59 -1.65 7.61
C ARG A 70 11.39 -0.66 6.78
N TRP A 71 11.86 -1.15 5.64
CA TRP A 71 12.71 -0.44 4.70
C TRP A 71 11.88 0.43 3.77
N CYS A 72 12.12 1.73 3.77
CA CYS A 72 11.74 2.57 2.64
C CYS A 72 12.89 2.69 1.65
N VAL A 73 12.59 2.52 0.37
CA VAL A 73 13.57 2.64 -0.72
C VAL A 73 13.43 4.02 -1.36
N MET A 74 14.52 4.78 -1.31
CA MET A 74 14.64 6.15 -1.79
C MET A 74 15.55 6.20 -3.00
N GLY A 75 15.46 7.29 -3.77
CA GLY A 75 16.30 7.51 -4.94
C GLY A 75 15.54 8.22 -6.05
N VAL A 76 16.29 8.76 -7.00
CA VAL A 76 15.72 9.49 -8.15
C VAL A 76 14.88 8.56 -9.05
N ASN A 77 14.09 9.15 -9.93
CA ASN A 77 13.36 8.37 -10.94
C ASN A 77 14.36 7.65 -11.84
N GLY A 78 14.14 6.36 -12.08
CA GLY A 78 15.08 5.51 -12.82
C GLY A 78 16.21 4.89 -11.98
N ALA A 79 16.33 5.19 -10.69
CA ALA A 79 17.36 4.62 -9.81
C ALA A 79 17.18 3.11 -9.50
N GLY A 80 16.13 2.46 -10.02
CA GLY A 80 15.89 1.02 -9.83
C GLY A 80 14.94 0.64 -8.69
N LYS A 81 14.28 1.58 -8.02
CA LYS A 81 13.37 1.31 -6.88
C LYS A 81 12.37 0.16 -7.15
N SER A 82 11.53 0.30 -8.18
CA SER A 82 10.57 -0.76 -8.55
C SER A 82 11.26 -2.04 -9.03
N THR A 83 12.46 -1.95 -9.61
CA THR A 83 13.27 -3.12 -9.99
C THR A 83 13.68 -3.91 -8.76
N LEU A 84 14.17 -3.26 -7.70
CA LEU A 84 14.48 -3.92 -6.42
C LEU A 84 13.26 -4.66 -5.87
N LEU A 85 12.11 -3.99 -5.82
CA LEU A 85 10.88 -4.57 -5.32
C LEU A 85 10.45 -5.79 -6.13
N LYS A 86 10.53 -5.72 -7.48
CA LYS A 86 10.21 -6.86 -8.37
C LYS A 86 11.16 -8.03 -8.18
N LEU A 87 12.46 -7.78 -8.05
CA LEU A 87 13.47 -8.82 -7.81
C LEU A 87 13.21 -9.53 -6.48
N VAL A 88 12.96 -8.76 -5.41
CA VAL A 88 12.62 -9.31 -4.08
C VAL A 88 11.31 -10.09 -4.11
N ALA A 89 10.32 -9.60 -4.86
CA ALA A 89 9.03 -10.25 -4.99
C ALA A 89 9.05 -11.49 -5.89
N GLY A 90 10.17 -11.78 -6.57
CA GLY A 90 10.26 -12.84 -7.57
C GLY A 90 9.46 -12.58 -8.86
N ALA A 91 9.02 -11.34 -9.07
CA ALA A 91 8.34 -10.90 -10.29
C ALA A 91 9.31 -10.60 -11.44
N ASP A 92 10.60 -10.50 -11.15
CA ASP A 92 11.70 -10.41 -12.11
C ASP A 92 12.90 -11.19 -11.56
N THR A 93 13.83 -11.59 -12.43
CA THR A 93 15.03 -12.35 -12.08
C THR A 93 16.30 -11.50 -12.22
N PRO A 94 17.31 -11.68 -11.35
CA PRO A 94 18.60 -11.04 -11.56
C PRO A 94 19.31 -11.63 -12.79
N ASP A 95 20.19 -10.85 -13.42
CA ASP A 95 21.04 -11.32 -14.52
C ASP A 95 22.27 -12.07 -14.00
N ASP A 96 22.77 -11.67 -12.82
CA ASP A 96 23.81 -12.36 -12.06
C ASP A 96 23.56 -12.20 -10.55
N GLY A 97 24.17 -13.07 -9.73
CA GLY A 97 23.95 -13.13 -8.30
C GLY A 97 22.68 -13.91 -7.90
N SER A 98 22.16 -13.64 -6.71
CA SER A 98 21.00 -14.39 -6.19
C SER A 98 20.08 -13.56 -5.30
N VAL A 99 18.78 -13.83 -5.40
CA VAL A 99 17.75 -13.34 -4.47
C VAL A 99 17.15 -14.54 -3.75
N THR A 100 17.16 -14.54 -2.43
CA THR A 100 16.67 -15.64 -1.61
C THR A 100 15.73 -15.13 -0.52
N LEU A 101 14.59 -15.79 -0.35
CA LEU A 101 13.70 -15.57 0.78
C LEU A 101 14.08 -16.51 1.93
N GLY A 102 13.90 -16.03 3.16
CA GLY A 102 14.18 -16.77 4.37
C GLY A 102 13.21 -17.92 4.65
N ALA A 103 13.53 -18.72 5.65
CA ALA A 103 12.69 -19.84 6.07
C ALA A 103 11.32 -19.35 6.58
N SER A 104 10.26 -20.01 6.12
CA SER A 104 8.86 -19.72 6.48
C SER A 104 8.42 -18.29 6.14
N VAL A 105 9.07 -17.65 5.16
CA VAL A 105 8.64 -16.34 4.66
C VAL A 105 7.42 -16.51 3.76
N LYS A 106 6.32 -15.87 4.16
CA LYS A 106 5.13 -15.65 3.35
C LYS A 106 5.20 -14.23 2.83
N LEU A 107 5.54 -14.08 1.55
CA LEU A 107 5.64 -12.80 0.86
C LEU A 107 4.25 -12.35 0.38
N GLY A 108 3.90 -11.10 0.65
CA GLY A 108 2.82 -10.39 -0.05
C GLY A 108 3.40 -9.24 -0.85
N TYR A 109 3.14 -9.23 -2.16
CA TYR A 109 3.56 -8.16 -3.05
C TYR A 109 2.35 -7.33 -3.48
N PHE A 110 2.32 -6.07 -3.05
CA PHE A 110 1.35 -5.07 -3.48
C PHE A 110 2.00 -4.19 -4.55
N ALA A 111 1.72 -4.52 -5.80
CA ALA A 111 2.08 -3.70 -6.95
C ALA A 111 0.81 -3.17 -7.62
N GLN A 112 0.97 -2.17 -8.49
CA GLN A 112 -0.13 -1.65 -9.30
C GLN A 112 -0.91 -2.76 -10.05
N HIS A 113 -0.20 -3.81 -10.49
CA HIS A 113 -0.80 -4.99 -11.14
C HIS A 113 -1.65 -5.89 -10.24
N ALA A 114 -1.52 -5.80 -8.90
CA ALA A 114 -2.39 -6.55 -8.00
C ALA A 114 -3.86 -6.12 -8.12
N MET A 115 -4.12 -4.89 -8.60
CA MET A 115 -5.47 -4.42 -8.90
C MET A 115 -6.04 -5.04 -10.17
N ASP A 116 -5.20 -5.45 -11.13
CA ASP A 116 -5.61 -6.08 -12.39
C ASP A 116 -6.21 -7.48 -12.13
N LEU A 117 -5.80 -8.13 -11.03
CA LEU A 117 -6.38 -9.40 -10.57
C LEU A 117 -7.83 -9.26 -10.07
N LEU A 118 -8.29 -8.03 -9.83
CA LEU A 118 -9.65 -7.69 -9.39
C LEU A 118 -10.56 -7.27 -10.56
N ASP A 119 -10.25 -7.68 -11.80
CA ASP A 119 -11.07 -7.36 -12.98
C ASP A 119 -12.20 -8.36 -13.27
N GLY A 120 -12.47 -9.26 -12.33
CA GLY A 120 -13.49 -10.31 -12.48
C GLY A 120 -14.94 -9.80 -12.42
N GLU A 121 -15.85 -10.69 -12.84
CA GLU A 121 -17.31 -10.50 -12.70
C GLU A 121 -17.82 -10.69 -11.27
N ALA A 122 -16.99 -11.26 -10.38
CA ALA A 122 -17.33 -11.49 -8.98
C ALA A 122 -17.61 -10.17 -8.25
N SER A 123 -18.52 -10.19 -7.28
CA SER A 123 -18.72 -9.07 -6.35
C SER A 123 -17.55 -8.95 -5.36
N ILE A 124 -17.47 -7.82 -4.67
CA ILE A 124 -16.53 -7.65 -3.55
C ILE A 124 -16.72 -8.78 -2.53
N PHE A 125 -17.96 -9.08 -2.17
CA PHE A 125 -18.26 -10.11 -1.18
C PHE A 125 -17.89 -11.51 -1.67
N GLU A 126 -18.25 -11.87 -2.91
CA GLU A 126 -17.88 -13.15 -3.52
C GLU A 126 -16.36 -13.31 -3.61
N THR A 127 -15.63 -12.22 -3.91
CA THR A 127 -14.16 -12.23 -3.94
C THR A 127 -13.56 -12.54 -2.56
N LEU A 128 -14.11 -11.95 -1.50
CA LEU A 128 -13.71 -12.24 -0.12
C LEU A 128 -14.02 -13.70 0.27
N GLU A 129 -15.21 -14.21 -0.09
CA GLU A 129 -15.59 -15.60 0.17
C GLU A 129 -14.72 -16.61 -0.57
N HIS A 130 -14.38 -16.33 -1.84
CA HIS A 130 -13.50 -17.19 -2.62
C HIS A 130 -12.08 -17.28 -2.04
N HIS A 131 -11.54 -16.16 -1.52
CA HIS A 131 -10.23 -16.16 -0.89
C HIS A 131 -10.25 -16.79 0.50
N PHE A 132 -11.36 -16.65 1.22
CA PHE A 132 -11.51 -17.12 2.61
C PHE A 132 -12.75 -18.01 2.77
N PRO A 133 -12.78 -19.20 2.16
CA PRO A 133 -13.97 -20.06 2.16
C PRO A 133 -14.33 -20.61 3.55
N GLN A 134 -13.41 -20.55 4.52
CA GLN A 134 -13.62 -20.97 5.90
C GLN A 134 -14.02 -19.81 6.83
N ALA A 135 -14.03 -18.57 6.34
CA ALA A 135 -14.41 -17.40 7.12
C ALA A 135 -15.93 -17.29 7.25
N GLY A 136 -16.41 -16.91 8.44
CA GLY A 136 -17.83 -16.61 8.63
C GLY A 136 -18.24 -15.33 7.88
N GLN A 137 -19.41 -15.35 7.22
CA GLN A 137 -19.90 -14.20 6.46
C GLN A 137 -19.93 -12.88 7.24
N GLY A 138 -20.28 -12.92 8.53
CA GLY A 138 -20.26 -11.73 9.39
C GLY A 138 -18.86 -11.09 9.50
N SER A 139 -17.81 -11.92 9.59
CA SER A 139 -16.42 -11.46 9.61
C SER A 139 -16.01 -10.82 8.28
N LEU A 140 -16.44 -11.38 7.15
CA LEU A 140 -16.13 -10.84 5.82
C LEU A 140 -16.87 -9.52 5.56
N ARG A 141 -18.12 -9.39 6.01
CA ARG A 141 -18.87 -8.12 5.95
C ARG A 141 -18.25 -7.06 6.87
N ALA A 142 -17.77 -7.44 8.04
CA ALA A 142 -17.03 -6.53 8.93
C ALA A 142 -15.71 -6.06 8.30
N LEU A 143 -14.96 -6.96 7.66
CA LEU A 143 -13.76 -6.62 6.90
C LEU A 143 -14.08 -5.65 5.76
N ALA A 144 -15.07 -5.96 4.93
CA ALA A 144 -15.50 -5.11 3.82
C ALA A 144 -15.90 -3.71 4.31
N GLY A 145 -16.69 -3.64 5.39
CA GLY A 145 -17.08 -2.37 6.01
C GLY A 145 -15.92 -1.60 6.62
N CYS A 146 -14.92 -2.29 7.20
CA CYS A 146 -13.68 -1.69 7.68
C CYS A 146 -12.92 -1.00 6.54
N PHE A 147 -12.93 -1.60 5.35
CA PHE A 147 -12.37 -1.01 4.13
C PHE A 147 -13.36 -0.10 3.39
N GLY A 148 -14.45 0.32 4.02
CA GLY A 148 -15.39 1.31 3.47
C GLY A 148 -16.29 0.78 2.36
N PHE A 149 -16.55 -0.53 2.30
CA PHE A 149 -17.59 -1.14 1.49
C PHE A 149 -18.77 -1.50 2.40
N SER A 150 -19.86 -0.74 2.31
CA SER A 150 -21.00 -0.90 3.22
C SER A 150 -22.32 -1.04 2.47
N GLY A 151 -23.31 -1.69 3.10
CA GLY A 151 -24.61 -1.90 2.47
C GLY A 151 -24.48 -2.63 1.14
N ASP A 152 -25.04 -2.05 0.07
CA ASP A 152 -25.06 -2.63 -1.27
C ASP A 152 -23.69 -2.57 -1.98
N ASP A 153 -22.71 -1.81 -1.45
CA ASP A 153 -21.37 -1.72 -2.04
C ASP A 153 -20.69 -3.09 -2.13
N VAL A 154 -20.96 -3.99 -1.18
CA VAL A 154 -20.33 -5.32 -1.13
C VAL A 154 -20.79 -6.22 -2.29
N GLU A 155 -21.93 -5.91 -2.91
CA GLU A 155 -22.46 -6.63 -4.07
C GLU A 155 -21.96 -6.04 -5.40
N LYS A 156 -21.22 -4.92 -5.37
CA LYS A 156 -20.62 -4.30 -6.55
C LYS A 156 -19.57 -5.23 -7.16
N ARG A 157 -19.63 -5.41 -8.49
CA ARG A 157 -18.67 -6.24 -9.25
C ARG A 157 -17.28 -5.61 -9.26
N CYS A 158 -16.25 -6.43 -9.14
CA CYS A 158 -14.87 -5.96 -9.07
C CYS A 158 -14.43 -5.20 -10.35
N ARG A 159 -14.92 -5.61 -11.53
CA ARG A 159 -14.68 -4.91 -12.81
C ARG A 159 -15.13 -3.43 -12.85
N VAL A 160 -16.12 -3.04 -12.04
CA VAL A 160 -16.65 -1.65 -12.02
C VAL A 160 -16.08 -0.82 -10.88
N LEU A 161 -15.15 -1.37 -10.11
CA LEU A 161 -14.47 -0.65 -9.05
C LEU A 161 -13.49 0.37 -9.65
N SER A 162 -13.47 1.56 -9.06
CA SER A 162 -12.40 2.53 -9.25
C SER A 162 -11.05 1.99 -8.76
N GLY A 163 -9.94 2.57 -9.21
CA GLY A 163 -8.60 2.18 -8.75
C GLY A 163 -8.46 2.22 -7.22
N GLY A 164 -8.99 3.27 -6.56
CA GLY A 164 -8.98 3.37 -5.10
C GLY A 164 -9.85 2.33 -4.40
N GLU A 165 -10.98 1.91 -4.99
CA GLU A 165 -11.77 0.78 -4.49
C GLU A 165 -11.03 -0.55 -4.66
N LYS A 166 -10.40 -0.81 -5.81
CA LYS A 166 -9.59 -2.02 -6.01
C LYS A 166 -8.44 -2.08 -5.01
N ALA A 167 -7.76 -0.96 -4.77
CA ALA A 167 -6.71 -0.87 -3.77
C ALA A 167 -7.21 -1.25 -2.37
N ARG A 168 -8.38 -0.71 -1.95
CA ARG A 168 -9.01 -1.06 -0.66
C ARG A 168 -9.35 -2.54 -0.56
N LEU A 169 -9.89 -3.15 -1.61
CA LEU A 169 -10.20 -4.58 -1.62
C LEU A 169 -8.93 -5.44 -1.57
N ALA A 170 -7.91 -5.11 -2.35
CA ALA A 170 -6.62 -5.82 -2.33
C ALA A 170 -5.97 -5.73 -0.93
N MET A 171 -6.05 -4.58 -0.27
CA MET A 171 -5.58 -4.42 1.11
C MET A 171 -6.41 -5.25 2.10
N ALA A 172 -7.73 -5.33 1.91
CA ALA A 172 -8.60 -6.17 2.73
C ALA A 172 -8.20 -7.64 2.66
N LEU A 173 -8.00 -8.14 1.44
CA LEU A 173 -7.52 -9.51 1.21
C LEU A 173 -6.17 -9.75 1.87
N MET A 174 -5.21 -8.83 1.66
CA MET A 174 -3.86 -8.96 2.19
C MET A 174 -3.80 -8.94 3.72
N LEU A 175 -4.59 -8.09 4.37
CA LEU A 175 -4.54 -7.95 5.83
C LEU A 175 -5.39 -9.01 6.57
N TYR A 176 -6.38 -9.63 5.91
CA TYR A 176 -7.17 -10.70 6.51
C TYR A 176 -6.35 -11.97 6.74
N ASP A 177 -5.45 -12.30 5.80
CA ASP A 177 -4.47 -13.39 5.93
C ASP A 177 -3.04 -12.85 5.75
N PRO A 178 -2.50 -12.18 6.79
CA PRO A 178 -1.34 -11.33 6.65
C PRO A 178 -0.08 -12.15 6.30
N PRO A 179 0.67 -11.72 5.27
CA PRO A 179 2.02 -12.21 5.03
C PRO A 179 2.94 -11.79 6.18
N ASN A 180 4.13 -12.36 6.27
CA ASN A 180 5.16 -11.92 7.23
C ASN A 180 6.26 -11.08 6.60
N PHE A 181 6.21 -10.93 5.27
CA PHE A 181 7.00 -9.96 4.53
C PHE A 181 6.12 -9.24 3.50
N LEU A 182 6.02 -7.91 3.62
CA LEU A 182 5.27 -7.07 2.70
C LEU A 182 6.21 -6.29 1.77
N VAL A 183 5.95 -6.37 0.47
CA VAL A 183 6.62 -5.54 -0.53
C VAL A 183 5.57 -4.62 -1.15
N LEU A 184 5.73 -3.31 -1.02
CA LEU A 184 4.72 -2.31 -1.44
C LEU A 184 5.31 -1.31 -2.43
N ASP A 185 4.84 -1.32 -3.68
CA ASP A 185 5.28 -0.37 -4.73
C ASP A 185 4.21 0.71 -4.91
N GLU A 186 4.48 1.91 -4.40
CA GLU A 186 3.57 3.06 -4.42
C GLU A 186 2.14 2.74 -3.92
N PRO A 187 1.99 2.15 -2.71
CA PRO A 187 0.70 1.66 -2.21
C PRO A 187 -0.33 2.77 -1.94
N THR A 188 0.13 4.01 -1.86
CA THR A 188 -0.68 5.21 -1.60
C THR A 188 -1.23 5.86 -2.86
N ASN A 189 -0.82 5.41 -4.05
CA ASN A 189 -1.30 5.98 -5.30
C ASN A 189 -2.78 5.68 -5.50
N HIS A 190 -3.50 6.64 -6.06
CA HIS A 190 -4.95 6.55 -6.33
C HIS A 190 -5.85 6.41 -5.08
N LEU A 191 -5.30 6.57 -3.87
CA LEU A 191 -6.05 6.58 -2.62
C LEU A 191 -6.47 7.98 -2.22
N ASP A 192 -7.71 8.10 -1.72
CA ASP A 192 -8.14 9.29 -0.99
C ASP A 192 -7.45 9.38 0.38
N MET A 193 -7.49 10.57 1.00
CA MET A 193 -6.80 10.80 2.27
C MET A 193 -7.29 9.87 3.40
N ALA A 194 -8.60 9.63 3.47
CA ALA A 194 -9.18 8.76 4.49
C ALA A 194 -8.69 7.30 4.38
N THR A 195 -8.52 6.81 3.16
CA THR A 195 -8.01 5.46 2.90
C THR A 195 -6.51 5.37 3.21
N LYS A 196 -5.74 6.42 2.88
CA LYS A 196 -4.32 6.50 3.27
C LYS A 196 -4.14 6.42 4.78
N GLU A 197 -4.90 7.20 5.54
CA GLU A 197 -4.85 7.19 7.01
C GLU A 197 -5.19 5.81 7.59
N MET A 198 -6.23 5.16 7.04
CA MET A 198 -6.58 3.79 7.42
C MET A 198 -5.42 2.83 7.15
N LEU A 199 -4.81 2.91 5.96
CA LEU A 199 -3.71 2.03 5.57
C LEU A 199 -2.50 2.22 6.49
N VAL A 200 -2.10 3.46 6.77
CA VAL A 200 -1.02 3.77 7.71
C VAL A 200 -1.35 3.20 9.09
N LYS A 201 -2.58 3.38 9.58
CA LYS A 201 -3.02 2.82 10.86
C LYS A 201 -2.95 1.29 10.89
N ALA A 202 -3.39 0.62 9.83
CA ALA A 202 -3.36 -0.83 9.76
C ALA A 202 -1.91 -1.37 9.68
N LEU A 203 -1.07 -0.79 8.82
CA LEU A 203 0.32 -1.18 8.65
C LEU A 203 1.22 -0.81 9.83
N SER A 204 0.89 0.23 10.60
CA SER A 204 1.66 0.57 11.81
C SER A 204 1.67 -0.56 12.85
N ARG A 205 0.58 -1.34 12.92
CA ARG A 205 0.42 -2.50 13.80
C ARG A 205 0.98 -3.79 13.21
N PHE A 206 1.38 -3.79 11.95
CA PHE A 206 1.90 -4.97 11.27
C PHE A 206 3.29 -5.35 11.81
N GLU A 207 3.43 -6.53 12.42
CA GLU A 207 4.69 -6.94 13.05
C GLU A 207 5.69 -7.59 12.09
N GLY A 208 5.31 -7.81 10.83
CA GLY A 208 6.19 -8.39 9.81
C GLY A 208 7.23 -7.41 9.28
N ALA A 209 8.11 -7.92 8.42
CA ALA A 209 9.06 -7.08 7.70
C ALA A 209 8.37 -6.36 6.52
N MET A 210 8.88 -5.19 6.14
CA MET A 210 8.35 -4.42 5.03
C MET A 210 9.48 -3.86 4.17
N LEU A 211 9.27 -3.86 2.85
CA LEU A 211 10.09 -3.18 1.87
C LEU A 211 9.17 -2.36 0.95
N PHE A 212 9.30 -1.05 0.94
CA PHE A 212 8.33 -0.22 0.24
C PHE A 212 8.90 1.05 -0.40
N VAL A 213 8.19 1.52 -1.41
CA VAL A 213 8.43 2.78 -2.11
C VAL A 213 7.16 3.60 -2.02
N SER A 214 7.27 4.89 -1.71
CA SER A 214 6.13 5.81 -1.69
C SER A 214 6.62 7.24 -1.89
N HIS A 215 5.82 8.06 -2.59
CA HIS A 215 5.98 9.51 -2.60
C HIS A 215 5.26 10.21 -1.43
N ASP A 216 4.53 9.49 -0.58
CA ASP A 216 3.76 10.04 0.54
C ASP A 216 4.62 10.15 1.81
N ARG A 217 4.97 11.37 2.18
CA ARG A 217 5.84 11.65 3.34
C ARG A 217 5.25 11.17 4.66
N HIS A 218 3.93 11.24 4.83
CA HIS A 218 3.29 10.79 6.06
C HIS A 218 3.36 9.28 6.16
N PHE A 219 3.15 8.57 5.04
CA PHE A 219 3.32 7.12 4.96
C PHE A 219 4.75 6.69 5.27
N LEU A 220 5.75 7.34 4.65
CA LEU A 220 7.16 7.05 4.88
C LEU A 220 7.54 7.27 6.35
N ALA A 221 7.21 8.44 6.92
CA ALA A 221 7.53 8.78 8.30
C ALA A 221 6.86 7.85 9.32
N ALA A 222 5.62 7.44 9.07
CA ALA A 222 4.86 6.62 10.02
C ALA A 222 5.30 5.15 10.04
N LEU A 223 5.82 4.61 8.93
CA LEU A 223 6.04 3.18 8.77
C LEU A 223 7.51 2.77 8.72
N SER A 224 8.40 3.62 8.21
CA SER A 224 9.81 3.23 8.02
C SER A 224 10.61 3.28 9.32
N ASN A 225 11.54 2.34 9.46
CA ASN A 225 12.57 2.35 10.50
C ASN A 225 13.99 2.16 9.95
N ARG A 226 14.11 1.98 8.63
CA ARG A 226 15.35 1.97 7.87
C ARG A 226 15.14 2.59 6.51
N VAL A 227 16.19 3.20 5.96
CA VAL A 227 16.18 3.79 4.63
C VAL A 227 17.28 3.16 3.78
N LEU A 228 16.91 2.71 2.59
CA LEU A 228 17.84 2.35 1.51
C LEU A 228 17.74 3.42 0.43
N GLU A 229 18.77 4.23 0.28
CA GLU A 229 18.85 5.23 -0.78
C GLU A 229 19.65 4.69 -1.97
N LEU A 230 19.08 4.78 -3.17
CA LEU A 230 19.72 4.38 -4.41
C LEU A 230 20.23 5.64 -5.13
N THR A 231 21.56 5.80 -5.19
CA THR A 231 22.22 6.90 -5.91
C THR A 231 23.06 6.37 -7.08
N PRO A 232 23.50 7.25 -8.00
CA PRO A 232 24.42 6.85 -9.07
C PRO A 232 25.76 6.30 -8.58
N GLU A 233 26.21 6.69 -7.39
CA GLU A 233 27.44 6.22 -6.76
C GLU A 233 27.27 4.86 -6.07
N GLY A 234 26.03 4.47 -5.78
CA GLY A 234 25.68 3.17 -5.21
C GLY A 234 24.55 3.24 -4.18
N PRO A 235 24.19 2.09 -3.57
CA PRO A 235 23.22 2.04 -2.49
C PRO A 235 23.82 2.57 -1.17
N HIS A 236 23.08 3.43 -0.48
CA HIS A 236 23.41 3.92 0.85
C HIS A 236 22.35 3.50 1.87
N VAL A 237 22.81 2.95 3.00
CA VAL A 237 21.94 2.51 4.08
C VAL A 237 21.99 3.50 5.24
N TYR A 238 20.81 3.87 5.73
CA TYR A 238 20.65 4.67 6.92
C TYR A 238 19.93 3.85 8.00
N GLY A 239 20.53 3.79 9.19
CA GLY A 239 19.82 3.37 10.39
C GLY A 239 18.91 4.51 10.85
N GLY A 240 17.63 4.20 11.10
CA GLY A 240 16.62 5.21 11.38
C GLY A 240 15.53 5.25 10.31
N GLY A 241 14.34 5.70 10.70
CA GLY A 241 13.23 5.91 9.77
C GLY A 241 13.43 7.12 8.85
N TYR A 242 12.46 7.35 7.97
CA TYR A 242 12.46 8.47 7.02
C TYR A 242 12.66 9.83 7.69
N THR A 243 12.05 10.06 8.87
CA THR A 243 12.22 11.32 9.60
C THR A 243 13.69 11.59 9.95
N GLU A 244 14.39 10.59 10.48
CA GLU A 244 15.82 10.71 10.83
C GLU A 244 16.70 10.88 9.58
N TYR A 245 16.33 10.22 8.48
CA TYR A 245 16.99 10.43 7.18
C TYR A 245 16.89 11.88 6.74
N VAL A 246 15.69 12.49 6.75
CA VAL A 246 15.48 13.89 6.35
C VAL A 246 16.25 14.84 7.27
N GLU A 247 16.22 14.62 8.58
CA GLU A 247 16.97 15.44 9.55
C GLU A 247 18.48 15.40 9.30
N ARG A 248 19.01 14.24 8.90
CA ARG A 248 20.44 14.04 8.67
C ARG A 248 20.91 14.54 7.31
N THR A 249 20.14 14.32 6.25
CA THR A 249 20.56 14.61 4.87
C THR A 249 20.03 15.95 4.35
N GLY A 250 18.97 16.49 4.96
CA GLY A 250 18.20 17.62 4.45
C GLY A 250 17.45 17.30 3.15
N GLN A 251 17.47 16.03 2.70
CA GLN A 251 16.82 15.60 1.47
C GLN A 251 15.47 14.96 1.80
N GLU A 252 14.46 15.34 1.02
CA GLU A 252 13.12 14.77 1.11
C GLU A 252 12.88 13.83 -0.06
N ALA A 253 11.85 12.97 0.07
CA ALA A 253 11.39 12.15 -1.04
C ALA A 253 11.18 13.01 -2.31
N PRO A 254 11.84 12.67 -3.44
CA PRO A 254 11.64 13.39 -4.70
C PRO A 254 10.16 13.33 -5.13
N GLY A 255 9.59 14.46 -5.58
CA GLY A 255 8.25 14.47 -6.20
C GLY A 255 7.20 15.46 -5.66
N LEU A 256 7.58 16.53 -4.96
CA LEU A 256 6.62 17.52 -4.41
C LEU A 256 6.83 18.98 -4.87
N HIS A 257 7.76 19.23 -5.79
CA HIS A 257 7.84 20.51 -6.49
C HIS A 257 7.41 20.34 -7.96
N SER A 258 6.09 20.34 -8.16
CA SER A 258 5.43 20.78 -9.39
C SER A 258 4.04 21.28 -9.05
#